data_AF-A0A090MHS9-F1
#
_entry.id   AF-A0A090MHS9-F1
#
_cell.length_a   1.000
_cell.length_b   1.000
_cell.length_c   1.000
_cell.angle_alpha   90.00
_cell.angle_beta   90.00
_cell.angle_gamma   90.00
#
_symmetry.space_group_name_H-M   'P 1'
#
loop_
_entity.id
_entity.type
_entity.pdbx_description
1 polymer ?
#
loop_
_entity_poly.entity_id
_entity_poly.type
_entity_poly.pdbx_seq_one_letter_code
_entity_poly.pdbx_strand_id
1 'polypeptide(L)'
;MRLMVCLPLICLTLGRASARPGFDGPAGRYHSLNRYETESSECASNKDVAVKAPWKNIFQSLTDREYADVTAYLHKQEELNLTAIVNSTSWDNVIVSLDLLQPNKTDALAYLEGNGPAPNRYARATLQFNSRLQPYIQEYMVGPLPVQEGSTQYEELNYMFTSGRGRTNVYNADSDAIAAFNIGVGADIQNITKKLLNGTATGTKDDNLLIAGSDPLIHQGDRVYQWNEFYSAHTGEFFSETILPTSLQFKVDITGRDPSKWKVVGWYYDGNYWPTTAEFKAAAEALKRKPGPNVDGLWTSTDQQGEKLPLDHLYPPTAVQPDGPRFSLDREENYVEWMDFSFFISNHKETGLQLHDVRYKGERIIYELGLQEAMAHYASQDPLHASSAYLDTSYGIVK
;
A
#
# COMPACT_ATOMS: atom_id res chain seq x y z
N MET A 1 -2.53 57.80 17.62
CA MET A 1 -1.07 57.70 17.79
C MET A 1 -0.53 56.95 16.58
N ARG A 2 -0.09 57.69 15.57
CA ARG A 2 0.48 57.18 14.30
C ARG A 2 1.96 56.89 14.52
N LEU A 3 2.45 55.75 14.04
CA LEU A 3 3.85 55.63 13.64
C LEU A 3 3.88 55.26 12.16
N MET A 4 4.04 56.29 11.33
CA MET A 4 4.53 56.20 9.96
C MET A 4 6.04 56.03 10.02
N VAL A 5 6.58 55.01 9.37
CA VAL A 5 8.02 54.92 9.07
C VAL A 5 8.20 55.36 7.63
N CYS A 6 8.74 56.56 7.46
CA CYS A 6 9.23 57.10 6.20
C CYS A 6 10.62 56.49 5.90
N LEU A 7 10.80 55.89 4.73
CA LEU A 7 12.13 55.68 4.15
C LEU A 7 12.47 56.85 3.20
N PRO A 8 13.66 57.47 3.32
CA PRO A 8 14.09 58.53 2.44
C PRO A 8 14.66 57.96 1.14
N LEU A 9 14.21 58.52 0.01
CA LEU A 9 14.82 58.37 -1.31
C LEU A 9 16.15 59.13 -1.32
N ILE A 10 17.27 58.43 -1.46
CA ILE A 10 18.57 59.04 -1.77
C ILE A 10 18.80 58.91 -3.27
N CYS A 11 18.75 60.05 -3.95
CA CYS A 11 19.13 60.21 -5.35
C CYS A 11 20.66 60.32 -5.41
N LEU A 12 21.34 59.34 -6.00
CA LEU A 12 22.77 59.40 -6.32
C LEU A 12 22.94 59.50 -7.83
N THR A 13 23.27 60.71 -8.28
CA THR A 13 23.81 60.98 -9.61
C THR A 13 25.27 60.55 -9.65
N LEU A 14 25.61 59.52 -10.41
CA LEU A 14 27.01 59.17 -10.73
C LEU A 14 27.27 59.41 -12.22
N GLY A 15 28.30 60.23 -12.46
CA GLY A 15 28.66 60.79 -13.75
C GLY A 15 29.20 59.78 -14.76
N ARG A 16 29.07 60.14 -16.04
CA ARG A 16 29.69 59.46 -17.18
C ARG A 16 31.22 59.48 -17.04
N ALA A 17 31.81 58.30 -16.89
CA ALA A 17 33.21 58.06 -17.24
C ALA A 17 33.26 57.46 -18.66
N SER A 18 33.87 58.16 -19.61
CA SER A 18 34.16 57.59 -20.93
C SER A 18 35.46 56.79 -20.85
N ALA A 19 35.38 55.47 -20.92
CA ALA A 19 36.54 54.62 -21.18
C ALA A 19 36.81 54.57 -22.69
N ARG A 20 38.04 54.91 -23.10
CA ARG A 20 38.52 54.62 -24.47
C ARG A 20 38.67 53.11 -24.62
N PRO A 21 38.29 52.49 -25.76
CA PRO A 21 38.54 51.07 -25.98
C PRO A 21 40.06 50.85 -26.11
N GLY A 22 40.60 49.96 -25.28
CA GLY A 22 41.93 49.39 -25.50
C GLY A 22 41.90 48.40 -26.66
N PHE A 23 43.03 48.21 -27.32
CA PHE A 23 43.19 47.25 -28.42
C PHE A 23 42.81 45.82 -27.98
N ASP A 24 41.97 45.16 -28.78
CA ASP A 24 41.50 43.80 -28.53
C ASP A 24 42.68 42.81 -28.43
N GLY A 25 42.79 42.12 -27.29
CA GLY A 25 43.66 40.96 -27.13
C GLY A 25 43.14 39.73 -27.89
N PRO A 26 43.94 38.66 -28.03
CA PRO A 26 43.61 37.49 -28.85
C PRO A 26 42.40 36.66 -28.36
N ALA A 27 41.75 37.07 -27.27
CA ALA A 27 40.47 36.54 -26.81
C ALA A 27 39.23 37.15 -27.51
N GLY A 28 39.43 38.15 -28.38
CA GLY A 28 38.37 38.81 -29.15
C GLY A 28 37.95 38.09 -30.45
N ARG A 29 38.12 36.76 -30.54
CA ARG A 29 37.44 36.02 -31.60
C ARG A 29 35.97 35.94 -31.21
N TYR A 30 35.13 36.68 -31.93
CA TYR A 30 33.70 36.42 -31.98
C TYR A 30 33.53 34.92 -32.26
N HIS A 31 33.12 34.16 -31.24
CA HIS A 31 32.42 32.91 -31.51
C HIS A 31 31.18 33.36 -32.29
N SER A 32 31.20 33.19 -33.60
CA SER A 32 29.98 33.14 -34.38
C SER A 32 29.18 32.00 -33.76
N LEU A 33 28.26 32.35 -32.84
CA LEU A 33 27.09 31.53 -32.62
C LEU A 33 26.47 31.44 -34.02
N ASN A 34 26.73 30.32 -34.70
CA ASN A 34 25.92 29.94 -35.85
C ASN A 34 24.50 29.98 -35.31
N ARG A 35 23.78 31.07 -35.60
CA ARG A 35 22.34 31.09 -35.46
C ARG A 35 21.88 30.04 -36.46
N TYR A 36 21.60 28.86 -35.96
CA TYR A 36 20.80 27.90 -36.69
C TYR A 36 19.57 28.67 -37.18
N GLU A 37 19.35 28.65 -38.49
CA GLU A 37 18.11 29.15 -39.06
C GLU A 37 16.98 28.48 -38.28
N THR A 38 16.06 29.29 -37.80
CA THR A 38 14.89 28.81 -37.07
C THR A 38 13.95 28.25 -38.12
N GLU A 39 14.24 27.04 -38.61
CA GLU A 39 13.25 26.26 -39.31
C GLU A 39 12.13 26.01 -38.31
N SER A 40 10.95 26.57 -38.58
CA SER A 40 9.72 26.24 -37.86
C SER A 40 9.29 24.84 -38.27
N SER A 41 10.02 23.81 -37.84
CA SER A 41 9.60 22.42 -37.95
C SER A 41 8.81 22.06 -36.70
N GLU A 42 7.66 21.41 -36.88
CA GLU A 42 6.92 20.82 -35.76
C GLU A 42 7.82 19.82 -35.00
N CYS A 43 7.64 19.73 -33.68
CA CYS A 43 8.36 18.78 -32.85
C CYS A 43 8.12 17.34 -33.33
N ALA A 44 9.17 16.54 -33.46
CA ALA A 44 9.09 15.15 -33.87
C ALA A 44 8.72 14.24 -32.68
N SER A 45 7.47 14.37 -32.21
CA SER A 45 6.98 13.70 -30.99
C SER A 45 6.73 12.20 -31.14
N ASN A 46 6.58 11.69 -32.37
CA ASN A 46 6.17 10.31 -32.65
C ASN A 46 7.36 9.41 -32.98
N LYS A 47 8.20 9.11 -31.97
CA LYS A 47 9.25 8.09 -32.11
C LYS A 47 8.78 6.74 -31.60
N ASP A 48 9.06 5.71 -32.40
CA ASP A 48 8.95 4.33 -31.94
C ASP A 48 9.95 4.10 -30.81
N VAL A 49 9.51 3.39 -29.78
CA VAL A 49 10.28 3.03 -28.59
C VAL A 49 10.51 1.53 -28.51
N ALA A 50 10.15 0.76 -29.54
CA ALA A 50 10.31 -0.68 -29.52
C ALA A 50 11.79 -1.09 -29.40
N VAL A 51 12.06 -1.97 -28.45
CA VAL A 51 13.27 -2.81 -28.41
C VAL A 51 12.85 -4.25 -28.23
N LYS A 52 13.74 -5.19 -28.55
CA LYS A 52 13.55 -6.60 -28.27
C LYS A 52 14.43 -7.00 -27.09
N ALA A 53 13.82 -7.56 -26.05
CA ALA A 53 14.58 -8.05 -24.92
C ALA A 53 15.58 -9.15 -25.35
N PRO A 54 16.77 -9.21 -24.73
CA PRO A 54 17.76 -10.24 -25.03
C PRO A 54 17.30 -11.64 -24.60
N TRP A 55 16.40 -11.70 -23.61
CA TRP A 55 15.89 -12.91 -23.00
C TRP A 55 14.38 -12.76 -22.74
N LYS A 56 13.68 -13.89 -22.61
CA LYS A 56 12.33 -13.87 -22.05
C LYS A 56 12.40 -13.46 -20.57
N ASN A 57 11.40 -12.73 -20.12
CA ASN A 57 11.31 -12.30 -18.74
C ASN A 57 10.81 -13.44 -17.85
N ILE A 58 11.76 -14.16 -17.28
CA ILE A 58 11.51 -15.27 -16.36
C ILE A 58 10.92 -14.82 -15.01
N PHE A 59 10.88 -13.51 -14.74
CA PHE A 59 10.37 -12.89 -13.50
C PHE A 59 8.95 -12.33 -13.66
N GLN A 60 8.40 -12.35 -14.87
CA GLN A 60 7.10 -11.80 -15.18
C GLN A 60 5.99 -12.57 -14.44
N SER A 61 5.06 -11.83 -13.85
CA SER A 61 3.90 -12.37 -13.11
C SER A 61 3.13 -13.42 -13.91
N LEU A 62 2.28 -14.19 -13.24
CA LEU A 62 1.42 -15.17 -13.91
C LEU A 62 0.57 -14.47 -14.98
N THR A 63 0.49 -15.08 -16.16
CA THR A 63 -0.48 -14.67 -17.19
C THR A 63 -1.91 -14.99 -16.74
N ASP A 64 -2.92 -14.31 -17.29
CA ASP A 64 -4.33 -14.58 -16.99
C ASP A 64 -4.69 -16.07 -17.18
N ARG A 65 -4.09 -16.70 -18.19
CA ARG A 65 -4.29 -18.13 -18.47
C ARG A 65 -3.62 -19.01 -17.41
N GLU A 66 -2.37 -18.72 -17.04
CA GLU A 66 -1.69 -19.44 -15.95
C GLU A 66 -2.47 -19.31 -14.63
N TYR A 67 -2.98 -18.11 -14.32
CA TYR A 67 -3.80 -17.88 -13.12
C TYR A 67 -5.07 -18.73 -13.13
N ALA A 68 -5.81 -18.73 -14.26
CA ALA A 68 -7.03 -19.52 -14.42
C ALA A 68 -6.75 -21.04 -14.34
N ASP A 69 -5.70 -21.51 -15.01
CA ASP A 69 -5.34 -22.91 -15.06
C ASP A 69 -4.88 -23.43 -13.69
N VAL A 70 -4.09 -22.65 -12.94
CA VAL A 70 -3.66 -22.99 -11.56
C VAL A 70 -4.85 -22.99 -10.61
N THR A 71 -5.73 -22.00 -10.70
CA THR A 71 -6.95 -21.94 -9.89
C THR A 71 -7.82 -23.17 -10.14
N ALA A 72 -8.07 -23.52 -11.40
CA ALA A 72 -8.84 -24.69 -11.77
C ALA A 72 -8.17 -26.00 -11.35
N TYR A 73 -6.84 -26.08 -11.43
CA TYR A 73 -6.07 -27.23 -10.97
C TYR A 73 -6.22 -27.42 -9.45
N LEU A 74 -6.07 -26.37 -8.64
CA LEU A 74 -6.19 -26.44 -7.19
C LEU A 74 -7.60 -26.83 -6.74
N HIS A 75 -8.65 -26.29 -7.38
CA HIS A 75 -10.04 -26.67 -7.07
C HIS A 75 -10.39 -28.13 -7.38
N LYS A 76 -9.60 -28.83 -8.21
CA LYS A 76 -9.79 -30.27 -8.48
C LYS A 76 -9.17 -31.17 -7.41
N GLN A 77 -8.34 -30.64 -6.53
CA GLN A 77 -7.70 -31.41 -5.47
C GLN A 77 -8.69 -31.56 -4.29
N GLU A 78 -9.33 -32.72 -4.19
CA GLU A 78 -10.38 -33.00 -3.21
C GLU A 78 -9.91 -32.79 -1.77
N GLU A 79 -8.64 -33.10 -1.50
CA GLU A 79 -7.97 -32.97 -0.21
C GLU A 79 -7.81 -31.52 0.27
N LEU A 80 -7.80 -30.55 -0.64
CA LEU A 80 -7.75 -29.12 -0.29
C LEU A 80 -9.14 -28.59 0.12
N ASN A 81 -10.21 -29.23 -0.35
CA ASN A 81 -11.61 -28.88 -0.06
C ASN A 81 -11.88 -27.36 -0.22
N LEU A 82 -11.49 -26.82 -1.38
CA LEU A 82 -11.55 -25.39 -1.66
C LEU A 82 -12.93 -24.95 -2.13
N THR A 83 -13.41 -23.85 -1.55
CA THR A 83 -14.62 -23.15 -2.00
C THR A 83 -14.23 -21.89 -2.77
N ALA A 84 -14.94 -21.60 -3.86
CA ALA A 84 -14.74 -20.37 -4.60
C ALA A 84 -15.02 -19.15 -3.70
N ILE A 85 -14.14 -18.15 -3.71
CA ILE A 85 -14.17 -17.01 -2.78
C ILE A 85 -15.53 -16.28 -2.74
N VAL A 86 -16.19 -16.16 -3.90
CA VAL A 86 -17.51 -15.51 -4.05
C VAL A 86 -18.65 -16.25 -3.33
N ASN A 87 -18.46 -17.53 -3.03
CA ASN A 87 -19.42 -18.40 -2.36
C ASN A 87 -18.95 -18.85 -0.97
N SER A 88 -17.73 -18.47 -0.57
CA SER A 88 -17.11 -18.93 0.68
C SER A 88 -17.61 -18.15 1.88
N THR A 89 -17.62 -18.83 3.02
CA THR A 89 -17.82 -18.26 4.35
C THR A 89 -16.48 -18.24 5.11
N SER A 90 -16.47 -17.64 6.30
CA SER A 90 -15.33 -17.75 7.22
C SER A 90 -15.00 -19.19 7.63
N TRP A 91 -15.78 -20.22 7.26
CA TRP A 91 -15.50 -21.62 7.59
C TRP A 91 -15.09 -22.48 6.40
N ASP A 92 -14.85 -21.86 5.24
CA ASP A 92 -14.41 -22.56 4.04
C ASP A 92 -12.92 -22.35 3.77
N ASN A 93 -12.29 -23.35 3.15
CA ASN A 93 -10.91 -23.20 2.68
C ASN A 93 -10.91 -22.44 1.35
N VAL A 94 -10.02 -21.47 1.21
CA VAL A 94 -10.00 -20.56 0.06
C VAL A 94 -8.58 -20.34 -0.46
N ILE A 95 -8.48 -20.00 -1.75
CA ILE A 95 -7.26 -19.43 -2.32
C ILE A 95 -7.27 -17.93 -2.00
N VAL A 96 -6.29 -17.46 -1.24
CA VAL A 96 -6.14 -16.04 -0.85
C VAL A 96 -5.44 -15.26 -1.96
N SER A 97 -4.36 -15.83 -2.49
CA SER A 97 -3.57 -15.22 -3.55
C SER A 97 -2.83 -16.26 -4.37
N LEU A 98 -2.55 -15.91 -5.63
CA LEU A 98 -1.62 -16.59 -6.51
C LEU A 98 -0.64 -15.56 -7.06
N ASP A 99 0.64 -15.88 -7.04
CA ASP A 99 1.72 -15.07 -7.62
C ASP A 99 2.72 -15.99 -8.34
N LEU A 100 3.64 -15.43 -9.12
CA LEU A 100 4.78 -16.19 -9.65
C LEU A 100 5.69 -16.56 -8.47
N LEU A 101 6.04 -17.84 -8.35
CA LEU A 101 7.19 -18.25 -7.54
C LEU A 101 8.46 -17.97 -8.34
N GLN A 102 9.22 -16.96 -7.90
CA GLN A 102 10.44 -16.55 -8.59
C GLN A 102 11.45 -17.69 -8.70
N PRO A 103 12.15 -17.83 -9.85
CA PRO A 103 13.16 -18.86 -10.01
C PRO A 103 14.36 -18.60 -9.10
N ASN A 104 15.02 -19.68 -8.66
CA ASN A 104 16.25 -19.56 -7.91
C ASN A 104 17.31 -18.81 -8.74
N LYS A 105 18.07 -17.95 -8.05
CA LYS A 105 19.12 -17.14 -8.68
C LYS A 105 20.13 -17.95 -9.49
N THR A 106 20.48 -19.16 -9.04
CA THR A 106 21.40 -20.04 -9.76
C THR A 106 20.90 -20.40 -11.16
N ASP A 107 19.64 -20.79 -11.28
CA ASP A 107 19.05 -21.21 -12.56
C ASP A 107 18.73 -19.99 -13.44
N ALA A 108 18.28 -18.89 -12.82
CA ALA A 108 18.04 -17.63 -13.51
C ALA A 108 19.33 -17.07 -14.14
N LEU A 109 20.45 -17.08 -13.42
CA LEU A 109 21.74 -16.62 -13.95
C LEU A 109 22.24 -17.50 -15.10
N ALA A 110 22.09 -18.83 -14.99
CA ALA A 110 22.46 -19.73 -16.07
C ALA A 110 21.71 -19.39 -17.37
N TYR A 111 20.42 -19.08 -17.28
CA TYR A 111 19.62 -18.63 -18.43
C TYR A 111 20.03 -17.25 -18.96
N LEU A 112 20.12 -16.24 -18.09
CA LEU A 112 20.41 -14.84 -18.47
C LEU A 112 21.85 -14.61 -18.98
N GLU A 113 22.69 -15.63 -18.88
CA GLU A 113 24.07 -15.66 -19.39
C GLU A 113 24.22 -16.59 -20.60
N GLY A 114 23.12 -17.20 -21.07
CA GLY A 114 23.11 -18.10 -22.23
C GLY A 114 23.74 -19.48 -21.97
N ASN A 115 23.93 -19.85 -20.70
CA ASN A 115 24.57 -21.09 -20.26
C ASN A 115 23.58 -22.20 -19.91
N GLY A 116 22.27 -21.95 -20.00
CA GLY A 116 21.23 -22.92 -19.63
C GLY A 116 19.85 -22.59 -20.23
N PRO A 117 18.88 -23.53 -20.13
CA PRO A 117 17.51 -23.30 -20.56
C PRO A 117 16.79 -22.30 -19.63
N ALA A 118 15.68 -21.73 -20.10
CA ALA A 118 14.80 -20.95 -19.24
C ALA A 118 14.28 -21.83 -18.08
N PRO A 119 14.29 -21.35 -16.82
CA PRO A 119 13.73 -22.10 -15.70
C PRO A 119 12.25 -22.39 -15.90
N ASN A 120 11.81 -23.55 -15.40
CA ASN A 120 10.39 -23.85 -15.33
C ASN A 120 9.67 -22.82 -14.44
N ARG A 121 8.48 -22.39 -14.86
CA ARG A 121 7.64 -21.47 -14.10
C ARG A 121 6.82 -22.24 -13.07
N TYR A 122 6.65 -21.66 -11.89
CA TYR A 122 5.82 -22.18 -10.81
C TYR A 122 4.98 -21.05 -10.23
N ALA A 123 3.76 -21.36 -9.78
CA ALA A 123 2.96 -20.43 -9.00
C ALA A 123 3.24 -20.63 -7.50
N ARG A 124 3.32 -19.53 -6.76
CA ARG A 124 3.16 -19.49 -5.31
C ARG A 124 1.68 -19.29 -5.02
N ALA A 125 1.08 -20.25 -4.33
CA ALA A 125 -0.33 -20.23 -3.97
C ALA A 125 -0.49 -20.14 -2.44
N THR A 126 -1.13 -19.07 -1.99
CA THR A 126 -1.45 -18.84 -0.58
C THR A 126 -2.86 -19.34 -0.31
N LEU A 127 -2.99 -20.44 0.43
CA LEU A 127 -4.28 -21.06 0.74
C LEU A 127 -4.59 -20.85 2.22
N GLN A 128 -5.81 -20.40 2.54
CA GLN A 128 -6.28 -20.26 3.90
C GLN A 128 -7.26 -21.38 4.23
N PHE A 129 -6.94 -22.18 5.24
CA PHE A 129 -7.76 -23.29 5.67
C PHE A 129 -8.61 -22.92 6.87
N ASN A 130 -9.83 -22.44 6.61
CA ASN A 130 -10.75 -22.02 7.66
C ASN A 130 -11.71 -23.09 8.14
N SER A 131 -11.77 -24.29 7.54
CA SER A 131 -12.71 -25.34 7.93
C SER A 131 -12.34 -26.07 9.24
N ARG A 132 -11.72 -25.36 10.19
CA ARG A 132 -11.14 -25.88 11.43
C ARG A 132 -11.12 -24.84 12.55
N LEU A 133 -10.99 -25.31 13.80
CA LEU A 133 -10.96 -24.44 14.99
C LEU A 133 -9.69 -23.58 15.12
N GLN A 134 -8.58 -24.03 14.52
CA GLN A 134 -7.32 -23.29 14.44
C GLN A 134 -6.99 -23.04 12.97
N PRO A 135 -7.52 -21.95 12.38
CA PRO A 135 -7.28 -21.61 10.99
C PRO A 135 -5.81 -21.27 10.77
N TYR A 136 -5.35 -21.54 9.55
CA TYR A 136 -4.01 -21.16 9.14
C TYR A 136 -3.97 -20.89 7.64
N ILE A 137 -2.97 -20.12 7.24
CA ILE A 137 -2.52 -19.99 5.87
C ILE A 137 -1.37 -20.95 5.65
N GLN A 138 -1.34 -21.57 4.47
CA GLN A 138 -0.26 -22.42 3.98
C GLN A 138 0.12 -21.96 2.57
N GLU A 139 1.42 -21.83 2.36
CA GLU A 139 2.03 -21.53 1.07
C GLU A 139 2.30 -22.82 0.32
N TYR A 140 1.99 -22.82 -0.98
CA TYR A 140 2.19 -23.93 -1.89
C TYR A 140 2.95 -23.50 -3.13
N MET A 141 3.81 -24.40 -3.61
CA MET A 141 4.44 -24.32 -4.92
C MET A 141 3.62 -25.18 -5.87
N VAL A 142 3.13 -24.60 -6.97
CA VAL A 142 2.29 -25.29 -7.97
C VAL A 142 2.96 -25.23 -9.33
N GLY A 143 3.26 -26.37 -9.92
CA GLY A 143 3.88 -26.42 -11.24
C GLY A 143 4.51 -27.77 -11.58
N PRO A 144 5.30 -27.83 -12.66
CA PRO A 144 5.64 -26.72 -13.56
C PRO A 144 4.44 -26.20 -14.36
N LEU A 145 4.53 -24.96 -14.83
CA LEU A 145 3.57 -24.31 -15.73
C LEU A 145 4.04 -24.39 -17.20
N PRO A 146 3.14 -24.42 -18.20
CA PRO A 146 1.67 -24.43 -18.08
C PRO A 146 1.15 -25.74 -17.45
N VAL A 147 -0.04 -25.68 -16.85
CA VAL A 147 -0.63 -26.84 -16.16
C VAL A 147 -0.81 -28.01 -17.14
N GLN A 148 -0.25 -29.16 -16.80
CA GLN A 148 -0.34 -30.40 -17.57
C GLN A 148 -0.68 -31.58 -16.66
N GLU A 149 -1.64 -32.39 -17.09
CA GLU A 149 -2.06 -33.60 -16.38
C GLU A 149 -0.89 -34.58 -16.24
N GLY A 150 -0.67 -35.09 -15.03
CA GLY A 150 0.43 -36.00 -14.70
C GLY A 150 1.79 -35.34 -14.45
N SER A 151 2.03 -34.11 -14.94
CA SER A 151 3.29 -33.38 -14.70
C SER A 151 3.16 -32.31 -13.61
N THR A 152 2.06 -31.55 -13.60
CA THR A 152 1.86 -30.49 -12.62
C THR A 152 1.47 -31.10 -11.28
N GLN A 153 2.21 -30.72 -10.25
CA GLN A 153 2.00 -31.10 -8.87
C GLN A 153 1.88 -29.83 -8.01
N TYR A 154 1.38 -29.99 -6.80
CA TYR A 154 1.49 -28.97 -5.78
C TYR A 154 2.15 -29.55 -4.53
N GLU A 155 3.00 -28.76 -3.88
CA GLU A 155 3.69 -29.15 -2.64
C GLU A 155 3.78 -27.98 -1.68
N GLU A 156 3.90 -28.26 -0.38
CA GLU A 156 4.06 -27.21 0.63
C GLU A 156 5.36 -26.44 0.39
N LEU A 157 5.25 -25.12 0.20
CA LEU A 157 6.38 -24.24 0.00
C LEU A 157 6.99 -23.87 1.34
N ASN A 158 8.10 -24.52 1.69
CA ASN A 158 8.72 -24.36 3.01
C ASN A 158 10.14 -23.76 2.96
N TYR A 159 10.86 -23.94 1.85
CA TYR A 159 12.31 -23.67 1.79
C TYR A 159 12.68 -22.18 1.90
N MET A 160 11.77 -21.27 1.53
CA MET A 160 12.02 -19.82 1.55
C MET A 160 11.75 -19.19 2.93
N PHE A 161 11.19 -19.95 3.87
CA PHE A 161 10.82 -19.46 5.20
C PHE A 161 11.86 -19.89 6.23
N THR A 162 12.39 -18.93 7.00
CA THR A 162 13.40 -19.18 8.04
C THR A 162 12.88 -20.06 9.19
N SER A 163 11.56 -20.11 9.38
CA SER A 163 10.87 -21.02 10.31
C SER A 163 10.91 -22.49 9.87
N GLY A 164 11.33 -22.76 8.62
CA GLY A 164 11.23 -24.06 7.96
C GLY A 164 9.80 -24.44 7.58
N ARG A 165 8.84 -23.52 7.70
CA ARG A 165 7.40 -23.78 7.45
C ARG A 165 6.75 -22.56 6.80
N GLY A 166 6.19 -22.71 5.61
CA GLY A 166 5.32 -21.73 4.96
C GLY A 166 3.90 -21.71 5.53
N ARG A 167 3.78 -21.80 6.87
CA ARG A 167 2.49 -21.86 7.57
C ARG A 167 2.42 -20.81 8.67
N THR A 168 1.32 -20.05 8.68
CA THR A 168 1.02 -19.05 9.71
C THR A 168 -0.41 -19.21 10.20
N ASN A 169 -0.63 -19.19 11.52
CA ASN A 169 -1.97 -19.26 12.10
C ASN A 169 -2.74 -17.96 11.82
N VAL A 170 -4.05 -18.08 11.59
CA VAL A 170 -4.96 -16.94 11.40
C VAL A 170 -5.89 -16.86 12.61
N TYR A 171 -5.83 -15.75 13.33
CA TYR A 171 -6.56 -15.54 14.59
C TYR A 171 -7.82 -14.68 14.44
N ASN A 172 -8.03 -14.09 13.26
CA ASN A 172 -9.16 -13.23 12.91
C ASN A 172 -9.89 -13.73 11.63
N ALA A 173 -9.94 -15.05 11.43
CA ALA A 173 -10.59 -15.66 10.25
C ALA A 173 -12.09 -15.35 10.16
N ASP A 174 -12.74 -15.03 11.29
CA ASP A 174 -14.17 -14.71 11.39
C ASP A 174 -14.41 -13.19 11.34
N SER A 175 -13.89 -12.50 10.31
CA SER A 175 -13.98 -11.03 10.18
C SER A 175 -15.40 -10.49 10.35
N ASP A 176 -16.38 -11.15 9.73
CA ASP A 176 -17.79 -10.73 9.78
C ASP A 176 -18.38 -10.90 11.17
N ALA A 177 -18.01 -11.98 11.88
CA ALA A 177 -18.45 -12.19 13.25
C ALA A 177 -17.79 -11.18 14.21
N ILE A 178 -16.51 -10.86 14.01
CA ILE A 178 -15.79 -9.83 14.78
C ILE A 178 -16.46 -8.46 14.56
N ALA A 179 -16.77 -8.11 13.32
CA ALA A 179 -17.51 -6.89 13.00
C ALA A 179 -18.89 -6.87 13.66
N ALA A 180 -19.65 -7.97 13.56
CA ALA A 180 -20.97 -8.09 14.20
C ALA A 180 -20.89 -7.98 15.74
N PHE A 181 -19.86 -8.56 16.36
CA PHE A 181 -19.61 -8.44 17.80
C PHE A 181 -19.32 -7.00 18.19
N ASN A 182 -18.43 -6.31 17.46
CA ASN A 182 -18.09 -4.91 17.69
C ASN A 182 -19.31 -3.99 17.53
N ILE A 183 -20.15 -4.25 16.53
CA ILE A 183 -21.43 -3.53 16.34
C ILE A 183 -22.40 -3.82 17.49
N GLY A 184 -22.46 -5.04 17.99
CA GLY A 184 -23.22 -5.38 19.20
C GLY A 184 -22.75 -4.60 20.43
N VAL A 185 -21.44 -4.39 20.58
CA VAL A 185 -20.87 -3.52 21.64
C VAL A 185 -21.32 -2.08 21.46
N GLY A 186 -21.26 -1.54 20.23
CA GLY A 186 -21.75 -0.19 19.92
C GLY A 186 -23.25 -0.03 20.24
N ALA A 187 -24.07 -1.03 19.95
CA ALA A 187 -25.49 -1.04 20.29
C ALA A 187 -25.76 -1.06 21.81
N ASP A 188 -24.97 -1.81 22.58
CA ASP A 188 -25.08 -1.90 24.05
C ASP A 188 -24.77 -0.57 24.76
N ILE A 189 -23.93 0.27 24.16
CA ILE A 189 -23.54 1.58 24.69
C ILE A 189 -24.11 2.77 23.89
N GLN A 190 -25.07 2.56 23.00
CA GLN A 190 -25.57 3.60 22.07
C GLN A 190 -26.04 4.90 22.76
N ASN A 191 -26.58 4.80 23.98
CA ASN A 191 -27.01 5.98 24.74
C ASN A 191 -25.81 6.82 25.19
N ILE A 192 -24.69 6.16 25.49
CA ILE A 192 -23.43 6.80 25.86
C ILE A 192 -22.76 7.40 24.61
N THR A 193 -22.70 6.68 23.49
CA THR A 193 -22.15 7.25 22.25
C THR A 193 -22.95 8.46 21.78
N LYS A 194 -24.29 8.42 21.86
CA LYS A 194 -25.13 9.61 21.58
C LYS A 194 -24.77 10.79 22.48
N LYS A 195 -24.54 10.53 23.76
CA LYS A 195 -24.26 11.56 24.77
C LYS A 195 -22.84 12.13 24.67
N LEU A 196 -21.85 11.30 24.39
CA LEU A 196 -20.43 11.69 24.34
C LEU A 196 -20.00 12.15 22.95
N LEU A 197 -20.52 11.51 21.90
CA LEU A 197 -20.03 11.61 20.52
C LEU A 197 -21.11 12.10 19.54
N ASN A 198 -22.33 12.39 20.01
CA ASN A 198 -23.45 12.79 19.15
C ASN A 198 -23.71 11.79 17.99
N GLY A 199 -23.53 10.50 18.25
CA GLY A 199 -23.62 9.49 17.20
C GLY A 199 -23.77 8.05 17.68
N THR A 200 -23.98 7.14 16.73
CA THR A 200 -24.10 5.69 16.95
C THR A 200 -23.34 4.88 15.93
N ALA A 201 -22.93 3.68 16.36
CA ALA A 201 -22.49 2.57 15.52
C ALA A 201 -23.23 1.31 15.98
N THR A 202 -24.38 1.05 15.36
CA THR A 202 -25.35 0.00 15.69
C THR A 202 -25.60 -0.98 14.54
N GLY A 203 -24.95 -0.78 13.39
CA GLY A 203 -25.14 -1.56 12.17
C GLY A 203 -26.32 -1.08 11.33
N THR A 204 -26.81 0.14 11.57
CA THR A 204 -27.95 0.72 10.84
C THR A 204 -27.47 1.76 9.84
N LYS A 205 -28.27 1.99 8.79
CA LYS A 205 -27.99 3.02 7.77
C LYS A 205 -27.90 4.45 8.31
N ASP A 206 -28.44 4.69 9.50
CA ASP A 206 -28.50 6.01 10.14
C ASP A 206 -27.30 6.24 11.08
N ASP A 207 -26.39 5.27 11.17
CA ASP A 207 -25.15 5.41 11.95
C ASP A 207 -24.22 6.44 11.31
N ASN A 208 -23.63 7.26 12.18
CA ASN A 208 -22.66 8.29 11.84
C ASN A 208 -21.32 8.10 12.59
N LEU A 209 -21.16 6.95 13.25
CA LEU A 209 -19.90 6.47 13.77
C LEU A 209 -19.58 5.12 13.12
N LEU A 210 -18.28 4.82 12.99
CA LEU A 210 -17.77 3.51 12.61
C LEU A 210 -16.86 2.97 13.69
N ILE A 211 -16.59 1.67 13.64
CA ILE A 211 -15.69 0.99 14.58
C ILE A 211 -14.55 0.37 13.78
N ALA A 212 -13.31 0.75 14.12
CA ALA A 212 -12.11 0.17 13.53
C ALA A 212 -11.19 -0.39 14.62
N GLY A 213 -10.52 -1.51 14.30
CA GLY A 213 -9.64 -2.23 15.22
C GLY A 213 -8.16 -1.93 15.01
N SER A 214 -7.35 -2.27 16.01
CA SER A 214 -5.89 -2.27 15.94
C SER A 214 -5.37 -3.43 15.07
N ASP A 215 -4.20 -3.22 14.46
CA ASP A 215 -3.39 -4.25 13.82
C ASP A 215 -1.92 -4.09 14.26
N PRO A 216 -1.23 -5.14 14.74
CA PRO A 216 -1.69 -6.54 14.81
C PRO A 216 -2.65 -6.82 15.97
N LEU A 217 -3.22 -8.02 15.96
CA LEU A 217 -3.87 -8.58 17.13
C LEU A 217 -2.87 -8.74 18.28
N ILE A 218 -3.33 -8.54 19.50
CA ILE A 218 -2.50 -8.60 20.70
C ILE A 218 -2.55 -10.01 21.27
N HIS A 219 -1.40 -10.67 21.32
CA HIS A 219 -1.26 -11.99 21.90
C HIS A 219 -0.71 -11.92 23.34
N GLN A 220 -1.39 -12.59 24.28
CA GLN A 220 -0.89 -12.77 25.65
C GLN A 220 -1.16 -14.21 26.10
N GLY A 221 -0.13 -15.07 26.00
CA GLY A 221 -0.30 -16.51 26.19
C GLY A 221 -1.19 -17.10 25.09
N ASP A 222 -2.25 -17.78 25.48
CA ASP A 222 -3.26 -18.37 24.59
C ASP A 222 -4.39 -17.40 24.20
N ARG A 223 -4.34 -16.16 24.72
CA ARG A 223 -5.39 -15.15 24.56
C ARG A 223 -5.10 -14.22 23.39
N VAL A 224 -6.15 -13.89 22.64
CA VAL A 224 -6.09 -12.95 21.51
C VAL A 224 -7.00 -11.76 21.81
N TYR A 225 -6.44 -10.57 21.77
CA TYR A 225 -7.16 -9.32 22.03
C TYR A 225 -7.05 -8.37 20.85
N GLN A 226 -8.02 -7.46 20.76
CA GLN A 226 -8.00 -6.33 19.83
C GLN A 226 -8.49 -5.07 20.56
N TRP A 227 -7.82 -3.95 20.32
CA TRP A 227 -8.38 -2.64 20.67
C TRP A 227 -9.21 -2.12 19.51
N ASN A 228 -10.35 -1.53 19.79
CA ASN A 228 -11.23 -0.92 18.81
C ASN A 228 -11.56 0.51 19.22
N GLU A 229 -11.72 1.40 18.25
CA GLU A 229 -12.11 2.79 18.46
C GLU A 229 -13.35 3.14 17.63
N PHE A 230 -14.19 4.00 18.21
CA PHE A 230 -15.24 4.69 17.48
C PHE A 230 -14.64 5.88 16.73
N TYR A 231 -14.84 5.96 15.42
CA TYR A 231 -14.50 7.13 14.60
C TYR A 231 -15.79 7.77 14.11
N SER A 232 -15.77 9.07 13.84
CA SER A 232 -16.87 9.68 13.10
C SER A 232 -16.83 9.23 11.64
N ALA A 233 -18.01 8.96 11.07
CA ALA A 233 -18.14 8.66 9.65
C ALA A 233 -17.96 9.93 8.81
N HIS A 234 -17.37 9.76 7.63
CA HIS A 234 -17.36 10.82 6.62
C HIS A 234 -18.77 11.09 6.10
N THR A 235 -19.02 12.32 5.65
CA THR A 235 -20.35 12.77 5.20
C THR A 235 -20.41 13.13 3.72
N GLY A 236 -19.26 13.12 3.03
CA GLY A 236 -19.12 13.50 1.62
C GLY A 236 -18.43 12.43 0.76
N GLU A 237 -17.64 12.86 -0.22
CA GLU A 237 -16.89 11.95 -1.11
C GLU A 237 -15.49 11.61 -0.59
N PHE A 238 -15.03 12.29 0.47
CA PHE A 238 -13.71 12.09 1.06
C PHE A 238 -13.77 11.05 2.18
N PHE A 239 -13.04 9.94 2.00
CA PHE A 239 -12.81 8.94 3.05
C PHE A 239 -11.81 9.46 4.08
N SER A 240 -12.29 10.29 5.00
CA SER A 240 -11.51 11.07 5.97
C SER A 240 -11.41 10.44 7.36
N GLU A 241 -11.88 9.22 7.55
CA GLU A 241 -12.17 8.72 8.90
C GLU A 241 -10.93 8.51 9.76
N THR A 242 -9.76 8.30 9.13
CA THR A 242 -8.47 8.17 9.82
C THR A 242 -8.05 9.43 10.57
N ILE A 243 -8.63 10.60 10.24
CA ILE A 243 -8.44 11.86 10.97
C ILE A 243 -9.66 12.25 11.82
N LEU A 244 -10.61 11.33 12.00
CA LEU A 244 -11.82 11.52 12.81
C LEU A 244 -11.89 10.59 14.06
N PRO A 245 -10.80 10.36 14.82
CA PRO A 245 -10.86 9.56 16.05
C PRO A 245 -11.73 10.25 17.10
N THR A 246 -12.30 9.51 18.05
CA THR A 246 -13.17 10.05 19.10
C THR A 246 -12.62 9.84 20.51
N SER A 247 -11.47 9.18 20.63
CA SER A 247 -10.86 8.71 21.88
C SER A 247 -11.67 7.64 22.62
N LEU A 248 -12.90 7.31 22.21
CA LEU A 248 -13.67 6.24 22.82
C LEU A 248 -13.22 4.90 22.25
N GLN A 249 -12.56 4.10 23.07
CA GLN A 249 -12.00 2.82 22.69
C GLN A 249 -12.48 1.71 23.61
N PHE A 250 -12.48 0.48 23.10
CA PHE A 250 -12.78 -0.71 23.87
C PHE A 250 -11.88 -1.87 23.47
N LYS A 251 -11.50 -2.67 24.46
CA LYS A 251 -10.67 -3.86 24.27
C LYS A 251 -11.57 -5.08 24.26
N VAL A 252 -11.44 -5.90 23.24
CA VAL A 252 -12.15 -7.18 23.12
C VAL A 252 -11.19 -8.33 23.29
N ASP A 253 -11.68 -9.39 23.91
CA ASP A 253 -11.08 -10.72 23.92
C ASP A 253 -11.84 -11.56 22.89
N ILE A 254 -11.16 -11.86 21.79
CA ILE A 254 -11.69 -12.63 20.65
C ILE A 254 -11.02 -14.00 20.58
N THR A 255 -10.62 -14.55 21.73
CA THR A 255 -9.96 -15.86 21.80
C THR A 255 -10.90 -16.96 21.28
N GLY A 256 -10.45 -17.68 20.25
CA GLY A 256 -11.21 -18.74 19.61
C GLY A 256 -12.30 -18.21 18.68
N ARG A 257 -13.06 -19.13 18.07
CA ARG A 257 -13.99 -18.85 16.96
C ARG A 257 -15.47 -18.90 17.34
N ASP A 258 -15.76 -18.78 18.63
CA ASP A 258 -17.12 -18.84 19.17
C ASP A 258 -17.50 -17.45 19.71
N PRO A 259 -18.24 -16.64 18.93
CA PRO A 259 -18.60 -15.28 19.32
C PRO A 259 -19.34 -15.18 20.65
N SER A 260 -20.02 -16.25 21.09
CA SER A 260 -20.72 -16.28 22.38
C SER A 260 -19.77 -16.26 23.59
N LYS A 261 -18.47 -16.56 23.37
CA LYS A 261 -17.43 -16.55 24.39
C LYS A 261 -16.57 -15.28 24.37
N TRP A 262 -16.69 -14.48 23.32
CA TRP A 262 -16.01 -13.20 23.23
C TRP A 262 -16.59 -12.21 24.22
N LYS A 263 -15.76 -11.26 24.66
CA LYS A 263 -16.16 -10.29 25.70
C LYS A 263 -15.37 -9.01 25.60
N VAL A 264 -16.00 -7.92 26.01
CA VAL A 264 -15.32 -6.66 26.28
C VAL A 264 -14.57 -6.78 27.60
N VAL A 265 -13.27 -6.50 27.58
CA VAL A 265 -12.34 -6.63 28.72
C VAL A 265 -11.69 -5.32 29.14
N GLY A 266 -12.11 -4.21 28.54
CA GLY A 266 -11.63 -2.89 28.88
C GLY A 266 -12.29 -1.80 28.06
N TRP A 267 -12.36 -0.61 28.64
CA TRP A 267 -12.82 0.62 28.02
C TRP A 267 -11.79 1.71 28.28
N TYR A 268 -11.59 2.58 27.30
CA TYR A 268 -10.75 3.75 27.41
C TYR A 268 -11.48 4.97 26.84
N TYR A 269 -11.45 6.10 27.54
CA TYR A 269 -11.98 7.37 27.05
C TYR A 269 -11.26 8.54 27.71
N ASP A 270 -10.68 9.43 26.89
CA ASP A 270 -10.02 10.67 27.32
C ASP A 270 -9.05 10.48 28.51
N GLY A 271 -8.14 9.51 28.38
CA GLY A 271 -7.12 9.22 29.41
C GLY A 271 -7.58 8.38 30.60
N ASN A 272 -8.85 7.97 30.65
CA ASN A 272 -9.40 7.14 31.72
C ASN A 272 -9.61 5.70 31.22
N TYR A 273 -9.43 4.73 32.12
CA TYR A 273 -9.62 3.30 31.82
C TYR A 273 -10.61 2.66 32.78
N TRP A 274 -11.46 1.77 32.27
CA TRP A 274 -12.37 0.93 33.05
C TRP A 274 -12.26 -0.54 32.62
N PRO A 275 -12.05 -1.48 33.55
CA PRO A 275 -11.90 -2.91 33.23
C PRO A 275 -13.21 -3.60 32.84
N THR A 276 -14.37 -3.01 33.13
CA THR A 276 -15.67 -3.61 32.84
C THR A 276 -16.64 -2.62 32.20
N THR A 277 -17.56 -3.13 31.38
CA THR A 277 -18.64 -2.32 30.77
C THR A 277 -19.55 -1.70 31.82
N ALA A 278 -19.81 -2.39 32.94
CA ALA A 278 -20.64 -1.86 34.02
C ALA A 278 -19.99 -0.62 34.67
N GLU A 279 -18.69 -0.69 34.96
CA GLU A 279 -17.93 0.45 35.50
C GLU A 279 -17.87 1.60 34.50
N PHE A 280 -17.62 1.33 33.23
CA PHE A 280 -17.65 2.35 32.18
C PHE A 280 -19.02 3.03 32.09
N LYS A 281 -20.12 2.27 32.03
CA LYS A 281 -21.48 2.81 31.97
C LYS A 281 -21.81 3.71 33.17
N ALA A 282 -21.41 3.30 34.38
CA ALA A 282 -21.60 4.11 35.57
C ALA A 282 -20.74 5.39 35.55
N ALA A 283 -19.49 5.30 35.12
CA ALA A 283 -18.57 6.43 35.09
C ALA A 283 -18.90 7.45 33.99
N ALA A 284 -19.39 7.00 32.83
CA ALA A 284 -19.74 7.85 31.69
C ALA A 284 -20.78 8.94 32.05
N GLU A 285 -21.66 8.65 33.01
CA GLU A 285 -22.63 9.60 33.53
C GLU A 285 -21.99 10.74 34.33
N ALA A 286 -20.90 10.44 35.04
CA ALA A 286 -20.21 11.34 35.96
C ALA A 286 -18.97 12.03 35.35
N LEU A 287 -18.63 11.75 34.09
CA LEU A 287 -17.48 12.36 33.40
C LEU A 287 -17.59 13.88 33.40
N LYS A 288 -16.54 14.54 33.91
CA LYS A 288 -16.43 16.01 33.92
C LYS A 288 -16.01 16.57 32.56
N ARG A 289 -15.09 15.87 31.88
CA ARG A 289 -14.59 16.23 30.55
C ARG A 289 -15.19 15.30 29.50
N LYS A 290 -15.73 15.90 28.44
CA LYS A 290 -16.40 15.24 27.30
C LYS A 290 -15.97 16.00 26.04
N PRO A 291 -14.82 15.66 25.44
CA PRO A 291 -14.25 16.42 24.32
C PRO A 291 -15.18 16.49 23.09
N GLY A 292 -16.13 15.55 22.96
CA GLY A 292 -16.96 15.44 21.76
C GLY A 292 -16.26 14.68 20.64
N PRO A 293 -16.95 14.45 19.52
CA PRO A 293 -16.34 13.82 18.34
C PRO A 293 -15.50 14.83 17.54
N ASN A 294 -14.51 14.34 16.80
CA ASN A 294 -14.01 15.07 15.63
C ASN A 294 -15.06 14.95 14.53
N VAL A 295 -15.50 16.08 13.96
CA VAL A 295 -16.59 16.09 12.96
C VAL A 295 -16.01 16.39 11.58
N ASP A 296 -16.44 15.60 10.61
CA ASP A 296 -16.09 15.76 9.20
C ASP A 296 -16.50 17.15 8.67
N GLY A 297 -15.80 17.66 7.65
CA GLY A 297 -16.13 18.95 7.05
C GLY A 297 -15.11 19.43 6.03
N LEU A 298 -15.10 20.72 5.71
CA LEU A 298 -14.14 21.25 4.73
C LEU A 298 -12.68 20.98 5.13
N TRP A 299 -12.36 21.02 6.42
CA TRP A 299 -10.99 20.80 6.91
C TRP A 299 -10.45 19.38 6.65
N THR A 300 -11.32 18.40 6.39
CA THR A 300 -10.93 17.02 6.06
C THR A 300 -10.86 16.77 4.56
N SER A 301 -11.36 17.70 3.73
CA SER A 301 -11.33 17.62 2.28
C SER A 301 -9.95 17.97 1.71
N THR A 302 -9.58 17.31 0.62
CA THR A 302 -8.39 17.63 -0.18
C THR A 302 -8.65 18.67 -1.26
N ASP A 303 -9.88 19.20 -1.36
CA ASP A 303 -10.22 20.25 -2.32
C ASP A 303 -9.49 21.55 -2.02
N GLN A 304 -9.34 22.37 -3.07
CA GLN A 304 -8.80 23.72 -2.93
C GLN A 304 -9.68 24.55 -2.00
N GLN A 305 -9.06 25.05 -0.93
CA GLN A 305 -9.68 25.92 0.06
C GLN A 305 -8.95 27.25 0.15
N GLY A 306 -9.68 28.30 0.56
CA GLY A 306 -9.14 29.64 0.73
C GLY A 306 -8.94 30.41 -0.57
N GLU A 307 -8.21 31.53 -0.48
CA GLU A 307 -7.93 32.39 -1.64
C GLU A 307 -6.86 31.78 -2.54
N LYS A 308 -7.11 31.82 -3.86
CA LYS A 308 -6.10 31.43 -4.84
C LYS A 308 -4.93 32.40 -4.82
N LEU A 309 -3.72 31.88 -4.90
CA LEU A 309 -2.52 32.71 -4.93
C LEU A 309 -2.48 33.59 -6.20
N PRO A 310 -1.86 34.78 -6.14
CA PRO A 310 -1.69 35.61 -7.31
C PRO A 310 -1.06 34.83 -8.48
N LEU A 311 -1.69 34.92 -9.66
CA LEU A 311 -1.27 34.25 -10.91
C LEU A 311 -1.46 32.72 -10.98
N ASP A 312 -2.05 32.08 -9.99
CA ASP A 312 -2.28 30.61 -9.96
C ASP A 312 -3.39 30.11 -10.92
N HIS A 313 -3.99 31.04 -11.67
CA HIS A 313 -4.91 30.73 -12.78
C HIS A 313 -4.16 30.48 -14.11
N LEU A 314 -2.85 30.76 -14.15
CA LEU A 314 -2.00 30.48 -15.30
C LEU A 314 -1.56 29.02 -15.28
N TYR A 315 -1.30 28.44 -16.46
CA TYR A 315 -0.78 27.09 -16.54
C TYR A 315 0.59 26.98 -15.84
N PRO A 316 0.82 25.94 -15.03
CA PRO A 316 2.13 25.70 -14.45
C PRO A 316 3.13 25.25 -15.53
N PRO A 317 4.44 25.33 -15.25
CA PRO A 317 5.44 24.71 -16.11
C PRO A 317 5.10 23.24 -16.39
N THR A 318 5.03 22.89 -17.67
CA THR A 318 4.69 21.53 -18.12
C THR A 318 5.92 20.90 -18.74
N ALA A 319 6.32 19.72 -18.25
CA ALA A 319 7.39 18.96 -18.86
C ALA A 319 6.95 18.47 -20.26
N VAL A 320 7.80 18.69 -21.26
CA VAL A 320 7.56 18.25 -22.65
C VAL A 320 8.73 17.39 -23.12
N GLN A 321 8.47 16.50 -24.09
CA GLN A 321 9.48 15.71 -24.80
C GLN A 321 9.47 16.08 -26.29
N PRO A 322 10.16 17.18 -26.69
CA PRO A 322 10.09 17.69 -28.07
C PRO A 322 10.50 16.66 -29.12
N ASP A 323 11.46 15.80 -28.78
CA ASP A 323 12.00 14.77 -29.66
C ASP A 323 11.47 13.37 -29.32
N GLY A 324 10.35 13.29 -28.61
CA GLY A 324 9.77 12.04 -28.11
C GLY A 324 10.56 11.39 -26.96
N PRO A 325 10.19 10.17 -26.56
CA PRO A 325 10.89 9.41 -25.53
C PRO A 325 12.33 9.10 -25.93
N ARG A 326 13.23 9.05 -24.94
CA ARG A 326 14.65 8.67 -25.12
C ARG A 326 14.98 7.33 -24.46
N PHE A 327 13.97 6.51 -24.27
CA PHE A 327 14.06 5.14 -23.76
C PHE A 327 13.36 4.22 -24.74
N SER A 328 13.67 2.93 -24.63
CA SER A 328 13.05 1.86 -25.40
C SER A 328 12.42 0.83 -24.46
N LEU A 329 11.40 0.12 -24.95
CA LEU A 329 10.58 -0.84 -24.22
C LEU A 329 10.28 -2.05 -25.09
N ASP A 330 10.49 -3.25 -24.54
CA ASP A 330 9.82 -4.47 -24.97
C ASP A 330 8.60 -4.67 -24.06
N ARG A 331 7.39 -4.55 -24.62
CA ARG A 331 6.14 -4.64 -23.85
C ARG A 331 5.76 -6.07 -23.50
N GLU A 332 6.15 -7.04 -24.34
CA GLU A 332 5.82 -8.45 -24.09
C GLU A 332 6.68 -8.97 -22.93
N GLU A 333 7.94 -8.55 -22.89
CA GLU A 333 8.92 -9.01 -21.89
C GLU A 333 9.11 -8.01 -20.73
N ASN A 334 8.37 -6.90 -20.68
CA ASN A 334 8.53 -5.85 -19.66
C ASN A 334 10.00 -5.40 -19.49
N TYR A 335 10.72 -5.21 -20.59
CA TYR A 335 12.14 -4.87 -20.60
C TYR A 335 12.35 -3.42 -21.03
N VAL A 336 13.22 -2.70 -20.33
CA VAL A 336 13.49 -1.29 -20.58
C VAL A 336 14.95 -1.08 -20.89
N GLU A 337 15.23 -0.24 -21.88
CA GLU A 337 16.56 0.34 -22.13
C GLU A 337 16.48 1.87 -22.05
N TRP A 338 17.42 2.48 -21.35
CA TRP A 338 17.57 3.94 -21.33
C TRP A 338 19.05 4.30 -21.29
N MET A 339 19.53 4.89 -22.39
CA MET A 339 20.97 5.10 -22.60
C MET A 339 21.71 3.76 -22.43
N ASP A 340 22.72 3.70 -21.57
CA ASP A 340 23.48 2.47 -21.29
C ASP A 340 22.85 1.60 -20.19
N PHE A 341 21.68 1.97 -19.64
CA PHE A 341 20.97 1.15 -18.66
C PHE A 341 19.99 0.20 -19.32
N SER A 342 19.86 -1.01 -18.75
CA SER A 342 18.77 -1.91 -19.10
C SER A 342 18.31 -2.75 -17.92
N PHE A 343 17.05 -3.16 -17.88
CA PHE A 343 16.49 -4.02 -16.82
C PHE A 343 15.13 -4.61 -17.23
N PHE A 344 14.76 -5.71 -16.57
CA PHE A 344 13.40 -6.26 -16.61
C PHE A 344 12.56 -5.72 -15.46
N ILE A 345 11.25 -5.64 -15.66
CA ILE A 345 10.26 -5.27 -14.66
C ILE A 345 9.40 -6.48 -14.31
N SER A 346 9.14 -6.69 -13.02
CA SER A 346 8.06 -7.55 -12.53
C SER A 346 7.18 -6.81 -11.51
N ASN A 347 6.01 -7.38 -11.23
CA ASN A 347 5.10 -6.86 -10.21
C ASN A 347 4.52 -8.01 -9.39
N HIS A 348 4.52 -7.87 -8.06
CA HIS A 348 4.04 -8.88 -7.13
C HIS A 348 2.98 -8.29 -6.21
N LYS A 349 1.97 -9.08 -5.84
CA LYS A 349 0.87 -8.58 -4.98
C LYS A 349 1.39 -8.00 -3.67
N GLU A 350 2.26 -8.75 -3.01
CA GLU A 350 2.79 -8.42 -1.69
C GLU A 350 3.76 -7.25 -1.72
N THR A 351 4.66 -7.19 -2.71
CA THR A 351 5.81 -6.27 -2.72
C THR A 351 5.83 -5.25 -3.85
N GLY A 352 4.86 -5.29 -4.77
CA GLY A 352 4.76 -4.33 -5.87
C GLY A 352 5.87 -4.47 -6.92
N LEU A 353 6.32 -3.33 -7.43
CA LEU A 353 7.28 -3.22 -8.52
C LEU A 353 8.66 -3.74 -8.11
N GLN A 354 9.25 -4.57 -8.97
CA GLN A 354 10.64 -5.01 -8.84
C GLN A 354 11.40 -4.88 -10.16
N LEU A 355 12.70 -4.62 -10.06
CA LEU A 355 13.63 -4.56 -11.19
C LEU A 355 14.58 -5.77 -11.14
N HIS A 356 14.79 -6.41 -12.28
CA HIS A 356 15.63 -7.59 -12.41
C HIS A 356 16.68 -7.41 -13.50
N ASP A 357 17.83 -8.06 -13.34
CA ASP A 357 18.97 -8.01 -14.26
C ASP A 357 19.35 -6.57 -14.66
N VAL A 358 19.48 -5.67 -13.68
CA VAL A 358 19.85 -4.28 -13.93
C VAL A 358 21.30 -4.20 -14.40
N ARG A 359 21.49 -3.69 -15.60
CA ARG A 359 22.78 -3.55 -16.27
C ARG A 359 23.12 -2.10 -16.55
N TYR A 360 24.41 -1.80 -16.56
CA TYR A 360 24.96 -0.55 -17.06
C TYR A 360 26.12 -0.86 -18.00
N LYS A 361 26.10 -0.32 -19.22
CA LYS A 361 27.09 -0.60 -20.28
C LYS A 361 27.25 -2.10 -20.57
N GLY A 362 26.13 -2.84 -20.53
CA GLY A 362 26.08 -4.29 -20.77
C GLY A 362 26.46 -5.18 -19.59
N GLU A 363 27.06 -4.61 -18.52
CA GLU A 363 27.45 -5.35 -17.32
C GLU A 363 26.35 -5.30 -16.25
N ARG A 364 26.01 -6.45 -15.66
CA ARG A 364 25.04 -6.54 -14.56
C ARG A 364 25.61 -5.91 -13.30
N ILE A 365 24.90 -4.93 -12.76
CA ILE A 365 25.25 -4.27 -11.50
C ILE A 365 24.31 -4.66 -10.35
N ILE A 366 23.06 -5.03 -10.66
CA ILE A 366 22.09 -5.50 -9.66
C ILE A 366 21.32 -6.68 -10.25
N TYR A 367 21.24 -7.80 -9.52
CA TYR A 367 20.43 -8.95 -9.94
C TYR A 367 18.93 -8.69 -9.73
N GLU A 368 18.57 -8.16 -8.56
CA GLU A 368 17.20 -7.91 -8.14
C GLU A 368 17.18 -6.67 -7.24
N LEU A 369 16.24 -5.77 -7.48
CA LEU A 369 15.97 -4.58 -6.67
C LEU A 369 14.45 -4.42 -6.54
N GLY A 370 13.94 -4.57 -5.33
CA GLY A 370 12.50 -4.49 -5.07
C GLY A 370 12.21 -4.13 -3.61
N LEU A 371 11.01 -3.61 -3.37
CA LEU A 371 10.47 -3.45 -2.02
C LEU A 371 10.38 -4.83 -1.35
N GLN A 372 10.56 -4.88 -0.03
CA GLN A 372 10.41 -6.11 0.76
C GLN A 372 9.30 -5.99 1.79
N GLU A 373 9.17 -4.82 2.42
CA GLU A 373 8.12 -4.52 3.38
C GLU A 373 7.96 -3.00 3.52
N ALA A 374 6.76 -2.54 3.86
CA ALA A 374 6.51 -1.21 4.40
C ALA A 374 5.87 -1.34 5.79
N MET A 375 6.42 -0.62 6.77
CA MET A 375 5.99 -0.69 8.16
C MET A 375 5.54 0.67 8.65
N ALA A 376 4.37 0.72 9.26
CA ALA A 376 3.85 1.89 9.96
C ALA A 376 3.68 1.57 11.44
N HIS A 377 4.73 1.81 12.22
CA HIS A 377 4.74 1.61 13.66
C HIS A 377 4.34 2.89 14.39
N TYR A 378 3.25 2.83 15.15
CA TYR A 378 2.73 3.95 15.91
C TYR A 378 3.12 3.87 17.39
N ALA A 379 3.03 5.00 18.07
CA ALA A 379 3.12 5.11 19.51
C ALA A 379 2.18 6.24 19.97
N SER A 380 1.36 6.00 20.99
CA SER A 380 0.43 6.99 21.51
C SER A 380 0.19 6.80 23.01
N GLN A 381 -0.51 7.75 23.62
CA GLN A 381 -1.04 7.61 24.98
C GLN A 381 -2.30 6.75 25.02
N ASP A 382 -3.08 6.73 23.94
CA ASP A 382 -4.25 5.87 23.85
C ASP A 382 -3.85 4.43 23.46
N PRO A 383 -4.60 3.42 23.93
CA PRO A 383 -4.24 2.03 23.71
C PRO A 383 -4.26 1.54 22.25
N LEU A 384 -5.24 1.94 21.44
CA LEU A 384 -5.36 1.45 20.06
C LEU A 384 -4.13 1.84 19.24
N HIS A 385 -3.80 3.14 19.20
CA HIS A 385 -2.69 3.64 18.41
C HIS A 385 -1.33 3.23 19.01
N ALA A 386 -1.22 3.07 20.34
CA ALA A 386 -0.02 2.51 20.97
C ALA A 386 0.23 1.04 20.61
N SER A 387 -0.80 0.30 20.22
CA SER A 387 -0.70 -1.12 19.81
C SER A 387 -0.58 -1.33 18.31
N SER A 388 -0.62 -0.25 17.51
CA SER A 388 -0.66 -0.36 16.04
C SER A 388 0.74 -0.43 15.43
N ALA A 389 1.00 -1.48 14.66
CA ALA A 389 2.26 -1.73 13.97
C ALA A 389 2.02 -2.48 12.65
N TYR A 390 1.54 -1.75 11.65
CA TYR A 390 1.18 -2.33 10.35
C TYR A 390 2.40 -2.88 9.61
N LEU A 391 2.20 -4.02 8.95
CA LEU A 391 3.11 -4.63 7.97
C LEU A 391 2.33 -4.73 6.65
N ASP A 392 2.58 -3.80 5.74
CA ASP A 392 1.70 -3.52 4.61
C ASP A 392 1.66 -4.65 3.57
N THR A 393 2.71 -5.49 3.50
CA THR A 393 2.70 -6.69 2.64
C THR A 393 1.57 -7.66 2.99
N SER A 394 1.09 -7.67 4.25
CA SER A 394 -0.04 -8.49 4.69
C SER A 394 -1.38 -8.09 4.05
N TYR A 395 -1.50 -6.83 3.65
CA TYR A 395 -2.65 -6.29 2.90
C TYR A 395 -2.44 -6.37 1.39
N GLY A 396 -1.17 -6.40 0.96
CA GLY A 396 -0.73 -6.27 -0.42
C GLY A 396 -0.45 -4.80 -0.77
N ILE A 397 0.78 -4.54 -1.25
CA ILE A 397 1.20 -3.21 -1.71
C ILE A 397 0.49 -2.81 -3.01
N VAL A 398 0.13 -3.80 -3.83
CA VAL A 398 -0.66 -3.63 -5.06
C VAL A 398 -1.81 -4.63 -5.05
N LYS A 399 -2.99 -4.18 -5.46
CA LYS A 399 -4.24 -4.96 -5.38
C LYS A 399 -4.44 -5.86 -6.58
#